data_AF-A0A2A3SZT1-F1
#
_entry.id   AF-A0A2A3SZT1-F1
#
_cell.length_a   1.000
_cell.length_b   1.000
_cell.length_c   1.000
_cell.angle_alpha   90.00
_cell.angle_beta   90.00
_cell.angle_gamma   90.00
#
_symmetry.space_group_name_H-M   'P 1'
#
loop_
_entity.id
_entity.type
_entity.pdbx_description
1 polymer ?
#
loop_
_entity_poly.entity_id
_entity_poly.type
_entity_poly.pdbx_seq_one_letter_code
_entity_poly.pdbx_strand_id
1 'polypeptide(L)'
;MSNNQTPLFKHHLQLGAKIAEFAGWEMPIQYNGIIAEHKAVRERVGIFDVSHMGQIFITGPDTVAFLSYVTTWDMKRQKDSDCRYCHILDKDGRIVDDIIAYTFTSEEYMIIPNAATIDTILSWLLENSGD
;
A
#
# COMPACT_ATOMS: atom_id res chain seq x y z
N MET A 1 1.49 -23.97 -2.67
CA MET A 1 1.65 -23.08 -1.51
C MET A 1 0.26 -22.57 -1.16
N SER A 2 -0.07 -22.43 0.12
CA SER A 2 -1.36 -21.83 0.50
C SER A 2 -1.26 -20.32 0.28
N ASN A 3 -2.24 -19.74 -0.42
CA ASN A 3 -2.32 -18.29 -0.60
C ASN A 3 -2.73 -17.63 0.72
N ASN A 4 -2.33 -16.37 0.91
CA ASN A 4 -2.69 -15.55 2.06
C ASN A 4 -4.18 -15.16 2.02
N GLN A 5 -4.79 -14.93 3.18
CA GLN A 5 -6.20 -14.55 3.30
C GLN A 5 -6.33 -13.27 4.14
N THR A 6 -7.17 -12.33 3.69
CA THR A 6 -7.47 -11.13 4.50
C THR A 6 -8.34 -11.49 5.71
N PRO A 7 -8.38 -10.64 6.76
CA PRO A 7 -9.30 -10.84 7.88
C PRO A 7 -10.78 -10.94 7.47
N LEU A 8 -11.15 -10.39 6.30
CA LEU A 8 -12.51 -10.38 5.77
C LEU A 8 -12.80 -11.55 4.81
N PHE A 9 -11.86 -12.47 4.58
CA PHE A 9 -12.01 -13.57 3.62
C PHE A 9 -13.31 -14.37 3.79
N LYS A 10 -13.65 -14.73 5.03
CA LYS A 10 -14.90 -15.47 5.31
C LYS A 10 -16.15 -14.65 4.96
N HIS A 11 -16.12 -13.33 5.14
CA HIS A 11 -17.22 -12.46 4.74
C HIS A 11 -17.37 -12.38 3.22
N HIS A 12 -16.26 -12.37 2.49
CA HIS A 12 -16.29 -12.42 1.02
C HIS A 12 -17.00 -13.67 0.52
N LEU A 13 -16.67 -14.84 1.08
CA LEU A 13 -17.34 -16.09 0.73
C LEU A 13 -18.85 -16.05 1.04
N GLN A 14 -19.24 -15.53 2.21
CA GLN A 14 -20.64 -15.41 2.61
C GLN A 14 -21.44 -14.47 1.70
N LEU A 15 -20.80 -13.42 1.17
CA LEU A 15 -21.38 -12.48 0.22
C LEU A 15 -21.39 -13.00 -1.23
N GLY A 16 -20.94 -14.24 -1.47
CA GLY A 16 -20.92 -14.86 -2.80
C GLY A 16 -19.82 -14.34 -3.71
N ALA A 17 -18.72 -13.83 -3.15
CA ALA A 17 -17.58 -13.39 -3.94
C ALA A 17 -17.02 -14.53 -4.79
N LYS A 18 -16.65 -14.22 -6.03
CA LYS A 18 -15.72 -15.03 -6.79
C LYS A 18 -14.31 -14.68 -6.35
N ILE A 19 -13.62 -15.66 -5.78
CA ILE A 19 -12.25 -15.50 -5.29
C ILE A 19 -11.26 -15.88 -6.39
N ALA A 20 -10.19 -15.10 -6.53
CA ALA A 20 -9.02 -15.46 -7.34
C ALA A 20 -7.73 -15.11 -6.59
N GLU A 21 -6.62 -15.68 -7.06
CA GLU A 21 -5.30 -15.30 -6.58
C GLU A 21 -4.89 -13.94 -7.16
N PHE A 22 -4.40 -13.06 -6.29
CA PHE A 22 -3.84 -11.76 -6.64
C PHE A 22 -2.68 -11.42 -5.69
N ALA A 23 -1.46 -11.32 -6.22
CA ALA A 23 -0.25 -10.98 -5.46
C ALA A 23 0.00 -11.90 -4.24
N GLY A 24 -0.31 -13.20 -4.37
CA GLY A 24 -0.21 -14.19 -3.30
C GLY A 24 -1.39 -14.22 -2.33
N TRP A 25 -2.44 -13.42 -2.55
CA TRP A 25 -3.64 -13.35 -1.71
C TRP A 25 -4.89 -13.92 -2.40
N GLU A 26 -5.77 -14.52 -1.62
CA GLU A 26 -7.12 -14.89 -2.06
C GLU A 26 -8.06 -13.69 -1.96
N MET A 27 -8.32 -13.04 -3.10
CA MET A 27 -9.07 -11.78 -3.16
C MET A 27 -10.39 -11.91 -3.94
N PRO A 28 -11.44 -11.16 -3.55
CA PRO A 28 -12.69 -11.10 -4.29
C PRO A 28 -12.52 -10.32 -5.60
N ILE A 29 -12.66 -10.99 -6.75
CA ILE A 29 -12.59 -10.33 -8.08
C ILE A 29 -13.94 -9.73 -8.53
N GLN A 30 -15.05 -10.23 -7.99
CA GLN A 30 -16.41 -9.70 -8.18
C GLN A 30 -17.40 -10.43 -7.26
N TYR A 31 -18.56 -9.81 -7.03
CA TYR A 31 -19.72 -10.34 -6.31
C TYR A 31 -20.94 -10.42 -7.24
N ASN A 32 -21.42 -9.27 -7.73
CA ASN A 32 -22.64 -9.13 -8.55
C ASN A 32 -22.34 -8.85 -10.02
N GLY A 33 -21.05 -8.74 -10.38
CA GLY A 33 -20.58 -8.51 -11.74
C GLY A 33 -19.77 -7.22 -11.84
N ILE A 34 -18.61 -7.29 -12.52
CA ILE A 34 -17.65 -6.19 -12.62
C ILE A 34 -18.30 -4.88 -13.09
N ILE A 35 -19.20 -4.91 -14.08
CA ILE A 35 -19.89 -3.72 -14.57
C ILE A 35 -20.83 -3.12 -13.51
N ALA A 36 -21.57 -3.96 -12.79
CA ALA A 36 -22.51 -3.51 -11.77
C ALA A 36 -21.77 -2.87 -10.58
N GLU A 37 -20.65 -3.46 -10.16
CA GLU A 37 -19.79 -2.94 -9.09
C GLU A 37 -19.10 -1.64 -9.48
N HIS A 38 -18.57 -1.56 -10.72
CA HIS A 38 -18.02 -0.32 -11.25
C HIS A 38 -19.05 0.82 -11.25
N LYS A 39 -20.27 0.56 -11.71
CA LYS A 39 -21.37 1.54 -11.69
C LYS A 39 -21.73 1.93 -10.26
N ALA A 40 -21.77 0.98 -9.32
CA ALA A 40 -22.05 1.29 -7.92
C ALA A 40 -21.04 2.29 -7.35
N VAL A 41 -19.74 2.16 -7.66
CA VAL A 41 -18.70 3.12 -7.25
C VAL A 41 -18.87 4.48 -7.92
N ARG A 42 -19.23 4.52 -9.20
CA ARG A 42 -19.36 5.76 -9.98
C ARG A 42 -20.62 6.55 -9.66
N GLU A 43 -21.72 5.85 -9.42
CA GLU A 43 -23.05 6.43 -9.32
C GLU A 43 -23.59 6.44 -7.88
N ARG A 44 -22.97 5.69 -6.96
CA ARG A 44 -23.39 5.54 -5.55
C ARG A 44 -22.18 5.43 -4.62
N VAL A 45 -22.02 4.28 -3.96
CA VAL A 45 -20.93 3.96 -3.04
C VAL A 45 -20.43 2.55 -3.35
N GLY A 46 -19.11 2.36 -3.28
CA GLY A 46 -18.47 1.06 -3.30
C GLY A 46 -17.50 0.93 -2.13
N ILE A 47 -17.35 -0.29 -1.63
CA ILE A 47 -16.43 -0.62 -0.54
C ILE A 47 -15.50 -1.71 -1.09
N PHE A 48 -14.21 -1.55 -0.84
CA PHE A 48 -13.19 -2.49 -1.27
C PHE A 48 -12.43 -2.98 -0.06
N ASP A 49 -12.18 -4.29 0.01
CA ASP A 49 -11.19 -4.83 0.93
C ASP A 49 -9.79 -4.70 0.31
N VAL A 50 -9.03 -3.73 0.80
CA VAL A 50 -7.63 -3.48 0.40
C VAL A 50 -6.64 -3.91 1.48
N SER A 51 -7.06 -4.78 2.41
CA SER A 51 -6.23 -5.20 3.56
C SER A 51 -4.99 -6.03 3.17
N HIS A 52 -4.88 -6.43 1.90
CA HIS A 52 -3.74 -7.14 1.34
C HIS A 52 -2.57 -6.20 1.00
N MET A 53 -2.78 -4.89 0.97
CA MET A 53 -1.71 -3.89 0.81
C MET A 53 -0.81 -3.85 2.05
N GLY A 54 0.46 -3.48 1.85
CA GLY A 54 1.39 -3.33 2.96
C GLY A 54 1.11 -2.08 3.80
N GLN A 55 1.49 -2.14 5.07
CA GLN A 55 1.49 -1.00 5.98
C GLN A 55 2.82 -1.01 6.73
N ILE A 56 3.73 -0.10 6.36
CA ILE A 56 5.04 0.00 6.99
C ILE A 56 5.11 1.33 7.74
N PHE A 57 5.34 1.25 9.05
CA PHE A 57 5.52 2.42 9.90
C PHE A 57 7.00 2.77 9.98
N ILE A 58 7.34 4.04 9.74
CA ILE A 58 8.69 4.59 9.90
C ILE A 58 8.62 5.67 10.97
N THR A 59 9.45 5.53 12.00
CA THR A 59 9.48 6.47 13.12
C THR A 59 10.91 6.85 13.52
N GLY A 60 11.06 8.07 14.06
CA GLY A 60 12.32 8.60 14.57
C GLY A 60 12.65 9.99 14.05
N PRO A 61 13.67 10.64 14.65
CA PRO A 61 14.00 12.05 14.39
C PRO A 61 14.43 12.33 12.95
N ASP A 62 15.00 11.33 12.27
CA ASP A 62 15.52 11.47 10.90
C ASP A 62 14.53 11.02 9.82
N THR A 63 13.29 10.67 10.18
CA THR A 63 12.28 10.11 9.26
C THR A 63 12.07 10.96 8.02
N VAL A 64 11.96 12.29 8.18
CA VAL A 64 11.78 13.22 7.05
C VAL A 64 12.97 13.19 6.10
N ALA A 65 14.21 13.19 6.64
CA ALA A 65 15.42 13.16 5.84
C ALA A 65 15.54 11.83 5.08
N PHE A 66 15.35 10.72 5.79
CA PHE A 66 15.41 9.37 5.24
C PHE A 66 14.37 9.15 4.14
N LEU A 67 13.09 9.46 4.39
CA LEU A 67 12.04 9.30 3.38
C LEU A 67 12.23 10.25 2.18
N SER A 68 12.81 11.43 2.38
CA SER A 68 13.17 12.32 1.26
C SER A 68 14.32 11.79 0.41
N TYR A 69 15.16 10.93 0.98
CA TYR A 69 16.27 10.30 0.30
C TYR A 69 15.83 9.06 -0.50
N VAL A 70 15.05 8.18 0.11
CA VAL A 70 14.64 6.89 -0.51
C VAL A 70 13.41 6.98 -1.41
N THR A 71 12.70 8.11 -1.41
CA THR A 71 11.53 8.34 -2.28
C THR A 71 11.76 9.49 -3.25
N THR A 72 10.95 9.58 -4.29
CA THR A 72 11.01 10.67 -5.29
C THR A 72 10.42 12.00 -4.79
N TRP A 73 10.17 12.18 -3.49
CA TRP A 73 9.50 13.36 -2.95
C TRP A 73 10.21 13.93 -1.72
N ASP A 74 10.34 15.25 -1.66
CA ASP A 74 10.85 15.95 -0.47
C ASP A 74 9.76 16.06 0.61
N MET A 75 9.90 15.21 1.64
CA MET A 75 8.94 15.08 2.74
C MET A 75 8.89 16.33 3.63
N LYS A 76 9.88 17.23 3.57
CA LYS A 76 9.83 18.52 4.31
C LYS A 76 8.66 19.40 3.88
N ARG A 77 8.09 19.13 2.69
CA ARG A 77 6.96 19.85 2.12
C ARG A 77 5.61 19.32 2.58
N GLN A 78 5.58 18.11 3.17
CA GLN A 78 4.37 17.47 3.64
C GLN A 78 4.01 17.99 5.03
N LYS A 79 2.72 18.17 5.28
CA LYS A 79 2.22 18.65 6.57
C LYS A 79 1.79 17.46 7.43
N ASP A 80 1.68 17.69 8.74
CA ASP A 80 1.06 16.72 9.64
C ASP A 80 -0.36 16.36 9.14
N SER A 81 -0.70 15.07 9.22
CA SER A 81 -1.96 14.49 8.74
C SER A 81 -2.18 14.61 7.22
N ASP A 82 -1.13 14.77 6.43
CA ASP A 82 -1.18 14.80 4.96
C ASP A 82 -0.74 13.47 4.34
N CYS A 83 -1.05 13.24 3.06
CA CYS A 83 -0.58 12.08 2.32
C CYS A 83 -0.03 12.45 0.93
N ARG A 84 0.93 11.65 0.45
CA ARG A 84 1.57 11.88 -0.84
C ARG A 84 1.82 10.59 -1.61
N TYR A 85 1.48 10.62 -2.90
CA TYR A 85 1.93 9.62 -3.85
C TYR A 85 3.36 9.90 -4.29
N CYS A 86 4.23 8.90 -4.13
CA CYS A 86 5.63 8.95 -4.56
C CYS A 86 6.12 7.55 -4.98
N HIS A 87 7.29 7.51 -5.59
CA HIS A 87 7.92 6.25 -5.99
C HIS A 87 9.15 5.98 -5.13
N ILE A 88 9.48 4.71 -4.97
CA ILE A 88 10.78 4.24 -4.49
C ILE A 88 11.53 3.72 -5.71
N LEU A 89 12.77 4.17 -5.89
CA LEU A 89 13.61 3.82 -7.03
C LEU A 89 14.80 2.98 -6.60
N ASP A 90 15.28 2.11 -7.51
CA ASP A 90 16.57 1.45 -7.36
C ASP A 90 17.72 2.42 -7.67
N LYS A 91 18.95 1.97 -7.46
CA LYS A 91 20.18 2.75 -7.72
C LYS A 91 20.38 3.19 -9.18
N ASP A 92 19.70 2.54 -10.12
CA ASP A 92 19.76 2.88 -11.55
C ASP A 92 18.57 3.78 -11.96
N GLY A 93 17.73 4.19 -11.00
CA GLY A 93 16.56 5.06 -11.21
C GLY A 93 15.31 4.33 -11.72
N ARG A 94 15.25 2.99 -11.64
CA ARG A 94 14.06 2.22 -12.02
C ARG A 94 13.08 2.16 -10.85
N ILE A 95 11.78 2.20 -11.14
CA ILE A 95 10.74 2.10 -10.11
C ILE A 95 10.77 0.70 -9.51
N VAL A 96 10.96 0.63 -8.20
CA VAL A 96 10.80 -0.59 -7.39
C VAL A 96 9.32 -0.74 -7.01
N ASP A 97 8.72 0.34 -6.54
CA ASP A 97 7.29 0.42 -6.24
C ASP A 97 6.78 1.86 -6.24
N ASP A 98 5.49 2.04 -6.46
CA ASP A 98 4.76 3.27 -6.15
C ASP A 98 4.02 3.15 -4.82
N ILE A 99 4.09 4.19 -3.99
CA ILE A 99 3.57 4.17 -2.63
C ILE A 99 2.72 5.39 -2.32
N ILE A 100 1.89 5.28 -1.28
CA ILE A 100 1.35 6.44 -0.57
C ILE A 100 2.07 6.60 0.76
N ALA A 101 2.69 7.75 1.00
CA ALA A 101 3.28 8.13 2.28
C ALA A 101 2.32 9.03 3.06
N TYR A 102 1.92 8.59 4.25
CA TYR A 102 1.12 9.33 5.22
C TYR A 102 2.03 9.91 6.30
N THR A 103 1.82 11.16 6.65
CA THR A 103 2.48 11.84 7.77
C THR A 103 1.50 11.92 8.93
N PHE A 104 1.87 11.37 10.09
CA PHE A 104 1.13 11.64 11.34
C PHE A 104 1.75 12.86 12.03
N THR A 105 3.07 12.84 12.19
CA THR A 105 3.91 13.93 12.72
C THR A 105 5.22 14.00 11.94
N SER A 106 6.08 14.98 12.23
CA SER A 106 7.42 15.08 11.63
C SER A 106 8.33 13.86 11.90
N GLU A 107 8.00 13.02 12.88
CA GLU A 107 8.80 11.85 13.25
C GLU A 107 8.04 10.53 13.08
N GLU A 108 6.81 10.56 12.55
CA GLU A 108 5.96 9.37 12.44
C GLU A 108 5.24 9.34 11.08
N TYR A 109 5.59 8.35 10.28
CA TYR A 109 5.04 8.14 8.94
C TYR A 109 4.54 6.71 8.77
N MET A 110 3.57 6.53 7.88
CA MET A 110 3.20 5.22 7.36
C MET A 110 3.26 5.25 5.84
N ILE A 111 3.96 4.29 5.25
CA ILE A 111 3.91 4.08 3.81
C ILE A 111 3.06 2.87 3.47
N ILE A 112 2.37 2.95 2.33
CA ILE A 112 1.50 1.90 1.80
C ILE A 112 2.09 1.41 0.47
N PRO A 113 2.89 0.33 0.47
CA PRO A 113 3.35 -0.33 -0.74
C PRO A 113 2.28 -1.26 -1.33
N ASN A 114 2.47 -1.63 -2.61
CA ASN A 114 1.63 -2.62 -3.26
C ASN A 114 1.80 -4.01 -2.61
N ALA A 115 0.75 -4.84 -2.71
CA ALA A 115 0.71 -6.15 -2.06
C ALA A 115 1.84 -7.10 -2.50
N ALA A 116 2.28 -6.99 -3.77
CA ALA A 116 3.30 -7.87 -4.34
C ALA A 116 4.73 -7.50 -3.91
N THR A 117 4.94 -6.30 -3.39
CA THR A 117 6.26 -5.67 -3.21
C THR A 117 6.57 -5.37 -1.74
N ILE A 118 5.70 -5.75 -0.79
CA ILE A 118 5.84 -5.44 0.64
C ILE A 118 7.24 -5.85 1.16
N ASP A 119 7.63 -7.11 0.97
CA ASP A 119 8.90 -7.63 1.47
C ASP A 119 10.10 -6.98 0.77
N THR A 120 9.98 -6.70 -0.53
CA THR A 120 11.01 -6.00 -1.30
C THR A 120 11.22 -4.58 -0.80
N ILE A 121 10.14 -3.84 -0.55
CA ILE A 121 10.21 -2.47 -0.04
C ILE A 121 10.70 -2.44 1.39
N LEU A 122 10.25 -3.35 2.26
CA LEU A 122 10.76 -3.44 3.63
C LEU A 122 12.27 -3.72 3.64
N SER A 123 12.74 -4.65 2.82
CA SER A 123 14.17 -4.97 2.71
C SER A 123 14.96 -3.77 2.19
N TRP A 124 14.46 -3.09 1.15
CA TRP A 124 15.10 -1.89 0.61
C TRP A 124 15.23 -0.77 1.64
N LEU A 125 14.18 -0.51 2.43
CA LEU A 125 14.22 0.51 3.48
C LEU A 125 15.22 0.15 4.58
N LEU A 126 15.26 -1.11 5.02
CA LEU A 126 16.19 -1.56 6.05
C LEU A 126 17.64 -1.43 5.58
N GLU A 127 17.94 -1.83 4.35
CA GLU A 127 19.27 -1.73 3.74
C GLU A 127 19.77 -0.28 3.65
N ASN A 128 18.87 0.70 3.46
CA ASN A 128 19.20 2.12 3.32
C ASN A 128 19.01 2.94 4.61
N SER A 129 18.50 2.35 5.69
CA SER A 129 18.21 3.06 6.96
C SER A 129 19.45 3.52 7.74
N GLY A 130 20.64 3.06 7.34
CA GLY A 130 21.92 3.43 7.94
C GLY A 130 22.70 4.52 7.19
N ASP A 131 22.19 4.97 6.04
CA ASP A 131 22.78 6.02 5.20
C ASP A 131 22.25 7.42 5.59
#